data_AF-A0A7X4KA03-F1
#
_entry.id   AF-A0A7X4KA03-F1
#
_cell.length_a   1.000
_cell.length_b   1.000
_cell.length_c   1.000
_cell.angle_alpha   90.00
_cell.angle_beta   90.00
_cell.angle_gamma   90.00
#
_symmetry.space_group_name_H-M   'P 1'
#
loop_
_entity.id
_entity.type
_entity.pdbx_description
1 polymer ?
#
loop_
_entity_poly.entity_id
_entity_poly.type
_entity_poly.pdbx_seq_one_letter_code
_entity_poly.pdbx_strand_id
1 'polypeptide(L)' 'MLASCAGGPAPATQTVQVPVAVPCVRSAPVPPAYEFDQLPATASDGDKILALVRDWVRYRKYTGELEAVIAGCR' A
#
# COMPACT_ATOMS: atom_id res chain seq x y z
N MET A 1 -15.27 30.19 -53.57
CA MET A 1 -14.80 30.72 -52.27
C MET A 1 -14.78 29.57 -51.29
N LEU A 2 -13.60 28.96 -51.07
CA LEU A 2 -13.31 27.96 -50.03
C LEU A 2 -11.82 28.08 -49.71
N ALA A 3 -11.47 29.07 -48.90
CA ALA A 3 -10.11 29.30 -48.43
C ALA A 3 -10.16 29.48 -46.91
N SER A 4 -10.23 28.39 -46.14
CA SER A 4 -10.17 28.49 -44.68
C SER A 4 -9.56 27.30 -43.92
N CYS A 5 -8.88 26.35 -44.56
CA CYS A 5 -8.31 25.20 -43.81
C CYS A 5 -6.79 25.00 -43.95
N ALA A 6 -6.09 25.82 -44.74
CA ALA A 6 -4.66 25.62 -45.02
C ALA A 6 -3.68 26.49 -44.19
N GLY A 7 -4.19 27.37 -43.32
CA GLY A 7 -3.37 28.42 -42.68
C GLY A 7 -3.41 28.48 -41.16
N GLY A 8 -3.91 27.44 -40.48
CA GLY A 8 -3.83 27.37 -39.02
C GLY A 8 -2.43 26.96 -38.57
N PRO A 9 -1.80 27.62 -37.58
CA PRO A 9 -0.53 27.15 -37.04
C PRO A 9 -0.68 25.70 -36.58
N ALA A 10 0.35 24.89 -36.84
CA ALA A 10 0.39 23.49 -36.41
C ALA A 10 0.07 23.41 -34.90
N PRO A 11 -0.72 22.42 -34.46
CA PRO A 11 -1.11 22.31 -33.06
C PRO A 11 0.15 22.31 -32.19
N ALA A 12 0.30 23.37 -31.38
CA ALA A 12 1.42 23.52 -30.48
C ALA A 12 1.25 22.50 -29.34
N THR A 13 2.06 21.45 -29.35
CA THR A 13 2.15 20.52 -28.23
C THR A 13 2.76 21.26 -27.04
N GLN A 14 1.98 21.43 -25.97
CA GLN A 14 2.44 22.03 -24.72
C GLN A 14 2.63 20.95 -23.67
N THR A 15 3.84 20.84 -23.11
CA THR A 15 4.11 19.96 -21.99
C THR A 15 3.70 20.65 -20.70
N VAL A 16 2.70 20.10 -20.00
CA VAL A 16 2.21 20.62 -18.72
C VAL A 16 2.62 19.67 -17.59
N GLN A 17 3.31 20.20 -16.58
CA GLN A 17 3.63 19.48 -15.36
C GLN A 17 2.44 19.54 -14.41
N VAL A 18 1.67 18.46 -14.31
CA VAL A 18 0.53 18.36 -13.40
C VAL A 18 0.99 17.73 -12.08
N PRO A 19 0.83 18.40 -10.92
CA PRO A 19 1.13 17.80 -9.63
C PRO A 19 0.24 16.58 -9.39
N VAL A 20 0.87 15.43 -9.14
CA VAL A 20 0.17 14.19 -8.78
C VAL A 20 0.24 14.04 -7.27
N ALA A 21 -0.92 13.81 -6.64
CA ALA A 21 -0.96 13.48 -5.22
C ALA A 21 -0.23 12.16 -4.98
N VAL A 22 0.79 12.19 -4.12
CA VAL A 22 1.53 11.00 -3.72
C VAL A 22 1.04 10.53 -2.35
N PRO A 23 0.95 9.21 -2.11
CA PRO A 23 0.63 8.70 -0.78
C PRO A 23 1.72 9.15 0.21
N CYS A 24 1.29 9.57 1.40
CA CYS A 24 2.24 9.98 2.43
C CYS A 24 3.11 8.79 2.89
N VAL A 25 2.50 7.60 3.03
CA VAL A 25 3.22 6.39 3.41
C VAL A 25 4.04 5.90 2.20
N ARG A 26 5.36 6.06 2.28
CA ARG A 26 6.28 5.62 1.22
C ARG A 26 6.65 4.13 1.33
N SER A 27 6.71 3.62 2.55
CA SER A 27 7.06 2.23 2.84
C SER A 27 6.29 1.74 4.06
N ALA A 28 5.54 0.65 3.89
CA ALA A 28 4.90 -0.04 5.00
C ALA A 28 5.85 -1.09 5.60
N PRO A 29 5.80 -1.34 6.92
CA PRO A 29 6.50 -2.48 7.53
C PRO A 29 6.05 -3.80 6.89
N VAL A 30 6.97 -4.74 6.73
CA VAL A 30 6.67 -6.06 6.17
C VAL A 30 5.91 -6.89 7.21
N PRO A 31 4.76 -7.50 6.87
CA PRO A 31 4.03 -8.34 7.81
C PRO A 31 4.89 -9.55 8.21
N PRO A 32 4.96 -9.90 9.51
CA PRO A 32 5.64 -11.09 9.97
C PRO A 32 5.00 -12.35 9.37
N ALA A 33 5.80 -13.38 9.12
CA ALA A 33 5.28 -14.71 8.84
C ALA A 33 4.76 -15.31 10.17
N TYR A 34 3.44 -15.32 10.33
CA TYR A 34 2.79 -15.88 11.51
C TYR A 34 2.75 -17.41 11.44
N GLU A 35 2.95 -18.06 12.58
CA GLU A 35 2.81 -19.51 12.72
C GLU A 35 1.36 -19.93 12.47
N PHE A 36 0.40 -19.11 12.94
CA PHE A 36 -1.02 -19.35 12.75
C PHE A 36 -1.41 -19.45 11.27
N ASP A 37 -0.89 -18.56 10.43
CA ASP A 37 -1.22 -18.50 9.00
C ASP A 37 -0.67 -19.71 8.22
N GLN A 38 0.32 -20.41 8.78
CA GLN A 38 0.93 -21.59 8.18
C GLN A 38 0.24 -22.89 8.63
N LEU A 39 -0.65 -22.83 9.62
CA LEU A 39 -1.37 -24.01 10.07
C LEU A 39 -2.38 -24.47 9.02
N PRO A 40 -2.50 -25.79 8.80
CA PRO A 40 -3.56 -26.32 7.98
C PRO A 40 -4.93 -26.03 8.62
N ALA A 41 -5.96 -25.82 7.81
CA ALA A 41 -7.32 -25.56 8.31
C ALA A 41 -7.83 -26.68 9.24
N THR A 42 -7.34 -27.91 9.04
CA THR A 42 -7.63 -29.12 9.82
C THR A 42 -6.84 -29.21 11.14
N ALA A 43 -5.94 -28.27 11.43
CA ALA A 43 -5.24 -28.23 12.72
C ALA A 43 -6.25 -28.16 13.88
N SER A 44 -5.88 -28.78 15.00
CA SER A 44 -6.74 -28.76 16.19
C SER A 44 -6.90 -27.33 16.70
N ASP A 45 -8.01 -27.06 17.39
CA ASP A 45 -8.23 -25.75 18.00
C ASP A 45 -7.15 -25.43 19.04
N GLY A 46 -6.62 -26.45 19.74
CA GLY A 46 -5.50 -26.29 20.66
C GLY A 46 -4.23 -25.77 19.97
N ASP A 47 -3.86 -26.34 18.82
CA ASP A 47 -2.68 -25.92 18.06
C ASP A 47 -2.84 -24.50 17.52
N LYS A 48 -4.05 -24.17 17.05
CA LYS A 48 -4.41 -22.81 16.61
C LYS A 48 -4.23 -21.78 17.72
N ILE A 49 -4.74 -22.07 18.92
CA ILE A 49 -4.59 -21.16 20.07
C ILE A 49 -3.12 -21.01 20.47
N LEU A 50 -2.36 -22.10 20.50
CA LEU A 50 -0.94 -22.03 20.83
C LEU A 50 -0.13 -21.19 19.82
N ALA A 51 -0.42 -21.34 18.52
CA ALA A 51 0.20 -20.51 17.49
C ALA A 51 -0.15 -19.03 17.67
N LEU A 52 -1.42 -18.70 17.95
CA LEU A 52 -1.83 -17.31 18.25
C LEU A 52 -1.09 -16.71 19.45
N VAL A 53 -0.92 -17.49 20.53
CA VAL A 53 -0.20 -17.04 21.72
C VAL A 53 1.28 -16.75 21.40
N ARG A 54 1.92 -17.58 20.56
CA ARG A 54 3.31 -17.37 20.12
C ARG A 54 3.46 -16.15 19.22
N ASP A 55 2.51 -15.95 18.32
CA ASP A 55 2.50 -14.83 17.38
C ASP A 55 2.14 -13.49 18.04
N TRP A 56 1.51 -13.52 19.21
CA TRP A 56 0.98 -12.33 19.91
C TRP A 56 2.00 -11.18 20.04
N VAL A 57 3.23 -11.50 20.44
CA VAL A 57 4.27 -10.48 20.64
C VAL A 57 4.70 -9.87 19.31
N ARG A 58 4.81 -10.69 18.24
CA ARG A 58 5.19 -10.23 16.90
C ARG A 58 4.09 -9.33 16.31
N TYR A 59 2.84 -9.74 16.48
CA TYR A 59 1.68 -8.97 16.06
C TYR A 59 1.67 -7.59 16.72
N ARG A 60 1.80 -7.52 18.06
CA ARG A 60 1.80 -6.22 18.76
C ARG A 60 2.93 -5.31 18.33
N LYS A 61 4.13 -5.85 18.09
CA LYS A 61 5.26 -5.07 17.58
C LYS A 61 4.96 -4.51 16.19
N TYR A 62 4.50 -5.37 15.28
CA TYR A 62 4.14 -4.98 13.92
C TYR A 62 3.07 -3.90 13.88
N THR A 63 2.00 -4.06 14.67
CA THR A 63 0.91 -3.08 14.74
C THR A 63 1.41 -1.74 15.27
N GLY A 64 2.28 -1.74 16.29
CA GLY A 64 2.89 -0.50 16.79
C GLY A 64 3.76 0.21 15.75
N GLU A 65 4.55 -0.52 14.97
CA GLU A 65 5.33 0.05 13.85
C GLU A 65 4.41 0.61 12.76
N LEU A 66 3.34 -0.10 12.42
CA LEU A 66 2.36 0.35 11.43
C LEU A 66 1.63 1.62 11.88
N GLU A 67 1.20 1.67 13.14
CA GLU A 67 0.57 2.85 13.74
C GLU A 67 1.52 4.06 13.75
N ALA A 68 2.80 3.85 14.04
CA ALA A 68 3.81 4.91 14.01
C ALA A 68 3.99 5.48 12.59
N VAL A 69 4.01 4.62 11.56
CA VAL A 69 4.08 5.04 10.15
C VAL A 69 2.86 5.85 9.74
N ILE A 70 1.66 5.44 10.15
CA ILE A 70 0.41 6.15 9.87
C ILE A 70 0.37 7.50 10.62
N ALA A 71 0.81 7.52 11.89
CA ALA A 71 0.84 8.74 12.70
C ALA A 71 1.82 9.78 12.14
N GLY A 72 2.95 9.35 11.56
CA GLY A 72 3.88 10.25 10.87
C GLY A 72 3.32 10.91 9.60
N CYS A 73 2.15 10.48 9.14
CA CYS A 73 1.46 11.00 7.97
C CYS A 73 0.31 11.95 8.25
N ARG A 74 0.04 12.24 9.53
CA ARG A 74 -0.96 13.22 9.96
C ARG A 74 -0.38 14.62 10.10
#